data_AF-A0A2V6SVW3-F1
#
_entry.id   AF-A0A2V6SVW3-F1
#
_cell.length_a   1.000
_cell.length_b   1.000
_cell.length_c   1.000
_cell.angle_alpha   90.00
_cell.angle_beta   90.00
_cell.angle_gamma   90.00
#
_symmetry.space_group_name_H-M   'P 1'
#
loop_
_entity.id
_entity.type
_entity.pdbx_description
1 polymer ?
#
loop_
_entity_poly.entity_id
_entity_poly.type
_entity_poly.pdbx_seq_one_letter_code
_entity_poly.pdbx_strand_id
1 'polypeptide(L)'
;MSPPGKTSLVVEFPCSEGDAVWAQSDAALAAGLVRDLDAMGFVPAARLEASAVTRLRKAYPVYSTEYRQLSGVILDHLGRVPNLTTLGRGGSFFYGHVHDFIAAGFAAAPLVARFARRVTEVPGRPVRETHPLDDSVQIGP
;
A
#
# COMPACT_ATOMS: atom_id res chain seq x y z
N MET A 1 -13.64 -13.28 0.72
CA MET A 1 -14.58 -14.02 -0.15
C MET A 1 -14.19 -15.48 -0.16
N SER A 2 -15.15 -16.39 -0.01
CA SER A 2 -14.95 -17.85 -0.04
C SER A 2 -15.99 -18.50 -0.96
N PRO A 3 -15.72 -19.70 -1.53
CA PRO A 3 -16.73 -20.46 -2.27
C PRO A 3 -17.95 -20.83 -1.40
N PRO A 4 -19.10 -21.19 -2.00
CA PRO A 4 -20.28 -21.64 -1.26
C PRO A 4 -19.97 -22.78 -0.28
N GLY A 5 -20.48 -22.67 0.95
CA GLY A 5 -20.25 -23.66 2.01
C GLY A 5 -18.83 -23.65 2.61
N LYS A 6 -18.00 -22.65 2.28
CA LYS A 6 -16.63 -22.51 2.78
C LYS A 6 -16.45 -21.19 3.53
N THR A 7 -15.41 -21.14 4.35
CA THR A 7 -14.96 -19.94 5.06
C THR A 7 -13.50 -19.68 4.72
N SER A 8 -13.15 -18.43 4.45
CA SER A 8 -11.75 -17.99 4.34
C SER A 8 -11.37 -17.24 5.60
N LEU A 9 -10.23 -17.58 6.19
CA LEU A 9 -9.64 -16.85 7.30
C LEU A 9 -8.39 -16.14 6.80
N VAL A 10 -8.24 -14.88 7.20
CA VAL A 10 -7.02 -14.10 7.00
C VAL A 10 -6.42 -13.88 8.38
N VAL A 11 -5.17 -14.32 8.55
CA VAL A 11 -4.43 -14.18 9.79
C VAL A 11 -3.15 -13.44 9.48
N GLU A 12 -2.85 -12.44 10.31
CA GLU A 12 -1.64 -11.63 10.18
C GLU A 12 -0.61 -12.09 11.21
N PHE A 13 0.63 -12.25 10.76
CA PHE A 13 1.78 -12.53 11.60
C PHE A 13 2.68 -11.30 11.63
N PRO A 14 2.62 -10.45 12.66
CA PRO A 14 3.55 -9.35 12.82
C PRO A 14 4.97 -9.91 12.97
N CYS A 15 5.83 -9.60 12.02
CA CYS A 15 7.22 -10.07 11.98
C CYS A 15 8.11 -9.05 11.25
N SER A 16 9.41 -9.16 11.50
CA SER A 16 10.46 -8.41 10.83
C SER A 16 11.22 -9.31 9.87
N GLU A 17 11.76 -8.72 8.79
CA GLU A 17 12.62 -9.46 7.87
C GLU A 17 13.80 -10.09 8.62
N GLY A 18 13.97 -11.41 8.45
CA GLY A 18 15.04 -12.18 9.08
C GLY A 18 14.69 -12.79 10.44
N ASP A 19 13.51 -12.50 11.02
CA ASP A 19 13.08 -13.21 12.21
C ASP A 19 12.60 -14.64 11.93
N ALA A 20 12.38 -15.40 13.00
CA ALA A 20 11.99 -16.81 12.91
C ALA A 20 10.65 -17.02 12.20
N VAL A 21 9.72 -16.06 12.30
CA VAL A 21 8.40 -16.15 11.66
C VAL A 21 8.54 -15.87 10.15
N TRP A 22 9.30 -14.84 9.80
CA TRP A 22 9.59 -14.44 8.42
C TRP A 22 10.31 -15.56 7.65
N ALA A 23 11.28 -16.21 8.29
CA ALA A 23 12.12 -17.25 7.70
C ALA A 23 11.45 -18.63 7.61
N GLN A 24 10.34 -18.87 8.31
CA GLN A 24 9.60 -20.12 8.20
C GLN A 24 9.02 -20.32 6.80
N SER A 25 8.89 -21.58 6.38
CA SER A 25 8.21 -21.91 5.14
C SER A 25 6.69 -21.69 5.25
N ASP A 26 6.04 -21.42 4.13
CA ASP A 26 4.60 -21.16 4.07
C ASP A 26 3.79 -22.34 4.64
N ALA A 27 4.21 -23.57 4.30
CA ALA A 27 3.60 -24.79 4.80
C ALA A 27 3.74 -24.93 6.31
N ALA A 28 4.91 -24.59 6.88
CA ALA A 28 5.13 -24.66 8.32
C ALA A 28 4.29 -23.61 9.07
N LEU A 29 4.22 -22.37 8.56
CA LEU A 29 3.38 -21.30 9.11
C LEU A 29 1.90 -21.68 9.11
N ALA A 30 1.39 -22.17 7.98
CA ALA A 30 -0.01 -22.57 7.84
C ALA A 30 -0.36 -23.76 8.75
N ALA A 31 0.49 -24.80 8.78
CA ALA A 31 0.27 -25.95 9.65
C ALA A 31 0.33 -25.58 11.14
N GLY A 32 1.26 -24.69 11.52
CA GLY A 32 1.37 -24.17 12.87
C GLY A 32 0.12 -23.42 13.30
N LEU A 33 -0.32 -22.46 12.48
CA LEU A 33 -1.54 -21.69 12.70
C LEU A 33 -2.77 -22.58 12.90
N VAL A 34 -2.97 -23.54 12.00
CA VAL A 34 -4.17 -24.38 12.01
C VAL A 34 -4.18 -25.33 13.20
N ARG A 35 -3.02 -25.87 13.58
CA ARG A 35 -2.88 -26.64 14.82
C ARG A 35 -3.25 -25.80 16.05
N ASP A 36 -2.79 -24.55 16.11
CA ASP A 36 -3.06 -23.68 17.26
C ASP A 36 -4.54 -23.27 17.30
N LEU A 37 -5.17 -23.00 16.15
CA LEU A 37 -6.62 -22.75 16.03
C LEU A 37 -7.47 -23.96 16.43
N ASP A 38 -7.03 -25.17 16.10
CA ASP A 38 -7.70 -26.42 16.50
C ASP A 38 -7.59 -26.65 18.01
N ALA A 39 -6.40 -26.46 18.57
CA ALA A 39 -6.16 -26.54 20.02
C ALA A 39 -7.01 -25.54 20.82
N MET A 40 -7.31 -24.38 20.24
CA MET A 40 -8.22 -23.38 20.82
C MET A 40 -9.71 -23.67 20.56
N GLY A 41 -10.04 -24.69 19.76
CA GLY A 41 -11.42 -25.06 19.42
C GLY A 41 -12.09 -24.17 18.38
N PHE A 42 -11.33 -23.35 17.64
CA PHE A 42 -11.89 -22.45 16.62
C PHE A 42 -12.07 -23.13 15.27
N VAL A 43 -11.06 -23.85 14.80
CA VAL A 43 -11.06 -24.45 13.46
C VAL A 43 -10.45 -25.85 13.54
N PRO A 44 -11.23 -26.92 13.28
CA PRO A 44 -10.68 -28.26 13.22
C PRO A 44 -9.61 -28.37 12.14
N ALA A 45 -8.43 -28.90 12.46
CA ALA A 45 -7.31 -28.93 11.51
C ALA A 45 -7.64 -29.71 10.24
N ALA A 46 -8.47 -30.76 10.36
CA ALA A 46 -8.95 -31.58 9.26
C ALA A 46 -9.84 -30.83 8.24
N ARG A 47 -10.27 -29.60 8.53
CA ARG A 47 -11.11 -28.78 7.64
C ARG A 47 -10.30 -27.78 6.80
N LEU A 48 -8.97 -27.75 6.93
CA LEU A 48 -8.14 -26.94 6.04
C LEU A 48 -8.12 -27.54 4.64
N GLU A 49 -8.61 -26.80 3.66
CA GLU A 49 -8.60 -27.23 2.25
C GLU A 49 -7.50 -26.59 1.42
N ALA A 50 -7.18 -25.33 1.72
CA ALA A 50 -6.15 -24.57 1.04
C ALA A 50 -5.57 -23.51 1.97
N SER A 51 -4.30 -23.17 1.75
CA SER A 51 -3.63 -22.05 2.42
C SER A 51 -2.76 -21.30 1.41
N ALA A 52 -2.60 -20.01 1.65
CA ALA A 52 -1.68 -19.15 0.92
C ALA A 52 -1.05 -18.18 1.91
N VAL A 53 0.26 -17.96 1.78
CA VAL A 53 1.01 -17.04 2.64
C VAL A 53 1.62 -15.96 1.75
N THR A 54 1.40 -14.71 2.12
CA THR A 54 2.00 -13.55 1.47
C THR A 54 2.82 -12.78 2.49
N ARG A 55 4.10 -12.53 2.17
CA ARG A 55 4.99 -11.73 3.01
C ARG A 55 5.05 -10.30 2.49
N LEU A 56 4.76 -9.34 3.36
CA LEU A 56 4.74 -7.92 3.01
C LEU A 56 5.92 -7.20 3.66
N ARG A 57 6.91 -6.85 2.84
CA ARG A 57 8.02 -5.99 3.27
C ARG A 57 7.50 -4.56 3.44
N LYS A 58 7.94 -3.87 4.50
CA LYS A 58 7.60 -2.45 4.75
C LYS A 58 6.08 -2.18 4.77
N ALA A 59 5.29 -3.11 5.32
CA ALA A 59 3.83 -3.02 5.35
C ALA A 59 3.31 -1.80 6.14
N TYR A 60 4.02 -1.44 7.21
CA TYR A 60 3.67 -0.33 8.10
C TYR A 60 4.89 0.55 8.42
N PRO A 61 4.71 1.87 8.56
CA PRO A 61 5.72 2.73 9.15
C PRO A 61 5.80 2.39 10.64
N VAL A 62 7.00 2.09 11.11
CA VAL A 62 7.26 1.83 12.53
C VAL A 62 7.66 3.14 13.16
N TYR A 63 6.86 3.61 14.11
CA TYR A 63 7.15 4.84 14.86
C TYR A 63 8.09 4.52 16.01
N SER A 64 9.40 4.67 15.79
CA SER A 64 10.38 4.73 16.88
C SER A 64 10.20 6.00 17.72
N THR A 65 10.89 6.09 18.85
CA THR A 65 10.87 7.29 19.71
C THR A 65 11.27 8.57 18.96
N GLU A 66 12.19 8.48 18.01
CA GLU A 66 12.72 9.60 17.22
C GLU A 66 12.02 9.76 15.87
N TYR A 67 10.99 8.95 15.56
CA TYR A 67 10.44 8.85 14.20
C TYR A 67 10.07 10.21 13.63
N ARG A 68 9.42 11.06 14.44
CA ARG A 68 8.93 12.38 14.03
C ARG A 68 10.06 13.30 13.60
N GLN A 69 11.18 13.27 14.32
CA GLN A 69 12.36 14.06 13.98
C GLN A 69 12.99 13.54 12.70
N LEU A 70 13.21 12.23 12.59
CA LEU A 70 13.84 11.60 11.44
C LEU A 70 13.01 11.75 10.16
N SER A 71 11.71 11.45 10.23
CA SER A 71 10.80 11.60 9.09
C SER A 71 10.64 13.07 8.71
N GLY A 72 10.60 13.98 9.69
CA GLY A 72 10.54 15.43 9.46
C GLY A 72 11.72 15.92 8.62
N VAL A 73 12.96 15.58 9.00
CA VAL A 73 14.16 15.96 8.23
C VAL A 73 14.07 15.52 6.76
N ILE A 74 13.61 14.29 6.51
CA ILE A 74 13.48 13.74 5.16
C ILE A 74 12.36 14.45 4.38
N LEU A 75 11.16 14.52 4.97
CA LEU A 75 9.99 15.11 4.32
C LEU A 75 10.19 16.61 4.05
N ASP A 76 10.81 17.35 4.97
CA ASP A 76 11.14 18.77 4.80
C ASP A 76 12.16 18.97 3.66
N HIS A 77 13.15 18.07 3.55
CA HIS A 77 14.11 18.12 2.46
C HIS A 77 13.43 17.84 1.10
N LEU A 78 12.62 16.78 1.03
CA LEU A 78 11.88 16.43 -0.19
C LEU A 78 10.88 17.52 -0.60
N GLY A 79 10.23 18.17 0.36
CA GLY A 79 9.28 19.27 0.13
C GLY A 79 9.89 20.52 -0.51
N ARG A 80 11.23 20.63 -0.56
CA ARG A 80 11.92 21.72 -1.29
C ARG A 80 11.98 21.49 -2.80
N VAL A 81 11.68 20.28 -3.28
CA VAL A 81 11.69 19.97 -4.71
C VAL A 81 10.33 20.38 -5.30
N PRO A 82 10.26 21.42 -6.16
CA PRO A 82 9.01 22.11 -6.51
C PRO A 82 8.02 21.26 -7.33
N ASN A 83 8.46 20.14 -7.88
CA ASN A 83 7.69 19.23 -8.71
C ASN A 83 7.60 17.82 -8.13
N LEU A 84 7.84 17.67 -6.82
CA LEU A 84 7.74 16.41 -6.09
C LEU A 84 6.66 16.53 -5.00
N THR A 85 5.73 15.59 -5.00
CA THR A 85 4.76 15.41 -3.92
C THR A 85 4.87 13.99 -3.38
N THR A 86 5.15 13.86 -2.08
CA THR A 86 5.19 12.57 -1.39
C THR A 86 3.79 12.15 -0.94
N LEU A 87 3.38 10.92 -1.26
CA LEU A 87 2.05 10.39 -0.96
C LEU A 87 2.12 8.94 -0.45
N GLY A 88 1.00 8.49 0.09
CA GLY A 88 0.83 7.11 0.55
C GLY A 88 1.63 6.78 1.80
N ARG A 89 1.37 5.60 2.37
CA ARG A 89 1.93 5.16 3.66
C ARG A 89 3.45 5.31 3.78
N GLY A 90 4.18 4.86 2.76
CA GLY A 90 5.65 4.93 2.75
C GLY A 90 6.20 6.31 2.36
N GLY A 91 5.51 7.03 1.47
CA GLY A 91 5.97 8.33 0.99
C GLY A 91 5.75 9.44 2.00
N SER A 92 4.63 9.45 2.73
CA SER A 92 4.36 10.41 3.80
C SER A 92 4.79 9.93 5.18
N PHE A 93 5.28 8.69 5.29
CA PHE A 93 5.59 8.01 6.56
C PHE A 93 4.42 8.10 7.56
N PHE A 94 3.18 8.01 7.05
CA PHE A 94 1.96 8.17 7.83
C PHE A 94 1.27 6.81 8.03
N TYR A 95 1.04 6.46 9.29
CA TYR A 95 0.22 5.34 9.70
C TYR A 95 -1.26 5.70 9.50
N GLY A 96 -1.75 5.50 8.28
CA GLY A 96 -3.12 5.78 7.86
C GLY A 96 -3.81 4.59 7.18
N HIS A 97 -5.08 4.81 6.87
CA HIS A 97 -5.94 3.87 6.17
C HIS A 97 -5.99 4.17 4.66
N VAL A 98 -6.52 3.23 3.89
CA VAL A 98 -6.57 3.35 2.41
C VAL A 98 -7.32 4.61 1.95
N HIS A 99 -8.39 5.02 2.65
CA HIS A 99 -9.15 6.21 2.30
C HIS A 99 -8.36 7.51 2.48
N ASP A 100 -7.47 7.59 3.48
CA ASP A 100 -6.58 8.74 3.68
C ASP A 100 -5.66 8.91 2.47
N PHE A 101 -5.10 7.80 1.99
CA PHE A 101 -4.16 7.82 0.86
C PHE A 101 -4.86 8.08 -0.48
N ILE A 102 -6.08 7.57 -0.66
CA ILE A 102 -6.91 7.90 -1.82
C ILE A 102 -7.24 9.39 -1.84
N ALA A 103 -7.70 9.94 -0.71
CA ALA A 103 -8.01 11.36 -0.58
C ALA A 103 -6.77 12.23 -0.87
N ALA A 104 -5.61 11.85 -0.34
CA ALA A 104 -4.34 12.53 -0.63
C ALA A 104 -3.96 12.48 -2.12
N GLY A 105 -4.22 11.35 -2.79
CA GLY A 105 -4.03 11.20 -4.23
C GLY A 105 -4.89 12.17 -5.04
N PHE A 106 -6.19 12.26 -4.74
CA PHE A 106 -7.08 13.22 -5.40
C PHE A 106 -6.66 14.67 -5.16
N ALA A 107 -6.23 15.00 -3.93
CA ALA A 107 -5.74 16.34 -3.61
C ALA A 107 -4.46 16.71 -4.38
N ALA A 108 -3.62 15.73 -4.71
CA ALA A 108 -2.38 15.95 -5.45
C ALA A 108 -2.56 16.08 -6.97
N ALA A 109 -3.62 15.50 -7.55
CA ALA A 109 -3.82 15.48 -9.00
C ALA A 109 -3.80 16.88 -9.67
N PRO A 110 -4.41 17.95 -9.11
CA PRO A 110 -4.33 19.29 -9.68
C PRO A 110 -2.91 19.87 -9.71
N LEU A 111 -2.05 19.49 -8.76
CA LEU A 111 -0.66 19.96 -8.71
C LEU A 111 0.14 19.42 -9.90
N VAL A 112 -0.05 18.14 -10.23
CA VAL A 112 0.57 17.48 -11.39
C VAL A 112 0.11 18.15 -12.69
N ALA A 113 -1.20 18.39 -12.84
CA ALA A 113 -1.75 19.03 -14.03
C ALA A 113 -1.25 20.47 -14.22
N ARG A 114 -1.03 21.22 -13.13
CA ARG A 114 -0.44 22.57 -13.18
C ARG A 114 1.02 22.55 -13.60
N PHE A 115 1.80 21.59 -13.12
CA PHE A 115 3.20 21.44 -13.52
C PHE A 115 3.34 21.06 -15.00
N ALA A 116 2.55 20.09 -15.47
CA ALA A 116 2.57 19.66 -16.88
C ALA A 116 2.35 20.85 -17.85
N ARG A 117 1.39 21.73 -17.54
CA ARG A 117 1.12 22.94 -18.32
C ARG A 117 2.32 23.91 -18.34
N ARG A 118 2.99 24.12 -17.21
CA ARG A 118 4.19 24.97 -17.13
C ARG A 118 5.37 24.44 -17.94
N VAL A 119 5.54 23.12 -18.03
CA VAL A 119 6.60 22.50 -18.84
C VAL A 119 6.29 22.58 -20.34
N THR A 120 5.02 22.57 -20.74
CA THR A 120 4.64 22.75 -22.15
C THR A 120 4.71 24.22 -22.62
N GLU A 121 4.72 25.17 -21.69
CA GLU A 121 4.79 26.62 -21.95
C GLU A 121 6.24 27.17 -21.97
N VAL A 122 7.24 26.35 -22.30
CA VAL A 122 8.63 26.84 -22.45
C VAL A 122 8.68 27.91 -23.57
N PRO A 123 9.17 29.13 -23.29
CA PRO A 123 9.21 30.21 -24.28
C PRO A 123 9.97 29.78 -25.55
N GLY A 124 9.29 29.82 -26.69
CA GLY A 124 9.90 29.56 -28.01
C GLY A 124 9.67 28.16 -28.60
N ARG A 125 8.91 27.26 -27.93
CA ARG A 125 8.49 25.98 -28.54
C ARG A 125 6.97 25.98 -28.72
N PRO A 126 6.44 25.82 -29.95
CA PRO A 126 4.99 25.83 -30.15
C PRO A 126 4.35 24.67 -29.39
N VAL A 127 3.30 25.00 -28.64
CA VAL A 127 2.43 24.03 -27.97
C VAL A 127 1.88 23.09 -29.04
N ARG A 128 2.30 21.82 -29.03
CA ARG A 128 1.56 20.79 -29.76
C ARG A 128 0.27 20.59 -28.97
N GLU A 129 -0.87 20.91 -29.57
CA GLU A 129 -2.18 20.54 -29.06
C GLU A 129 -2.14 19.06 -28.69
N THR A 130 -2.11 18.77 -27.38
CA THR A 130 -2.43 17.43 -26.91
C THR A 130 -3.90 17.24 -27.23
N HIS A 131 -4.15 16.32 -28.16
CA HIS A 131 -5.49 15.84 -28.48
C HIS A 131 -6.28 15.67 -27.17
N PRO A 132 -7.50 16.23 -27.05
CA PRO A 132 -8.30 16.00 -25.87
C PRO A 132 -8.40 14.48 -25.68
N LEU A 133 -8.11 14.02 -24.46
CA LEU A 133 -8.39 12.63 -24.11
C LEU A 133 -9.86 12.38 -24.45
N ASP A 134 -10.07 11.41 -25.31
CA ASP A 134 -11.39 11.04 -25.80
C ASP A 134 -12.30 10.71 -24.62
N ASP A 135 -13.30 11.57 -24.37
CA ASP A 135 -14.33 11.41 -23.33
C ASP A 135 -15.30 10.25 -23.65
N SER A 136 -15.02 9.41 -24.65
CA SER A 136 -15.86 8.27 -25.05
C SER A 136 -15.71 7.01 -24.19
N VAL A 137 -14.88 7.00 -23.13
CA VAL A 137 -14.87 5.87 -22.19
C VAL A 137 -16.08 5.97 -21.25
N GLN A 138 -17.24 5.54 -21.77
CA GLN A 138 -18.38 5.21 -20.94
C GLN A 138 -18.00 4.02 -20.05
N ILE A 139 -17.88 4.28 -18.74
CA ILE A 139 -17.96 3.22 -17.74
C ILE A 139 -19.45 2.88 -17.62
N GLY A 140 -19.87 1.87 -18.38
CA GLY A 140 -21.15 1.20 -18.21
C GLY A 140 -21.23 0.49 -16.84
N PRO A 141 -22.44 0.09 -16.41
CA PRO A 141 -22.79 -0.15 -15.01
C PRO A 141 -21.95 -1.21 -14.29
#